data_AF-A0A562N095-F1
#
_entry.id   AF-A0A562N095-F1
#
_cell.length_a   1.000
_cell.length_b   1.000
_cell.length_c   1.000
_cell.angle_alpha   90.00
_cell.angle_beta   90.00
_cell.angle_gamma   90.00
#
_symmetry.space_group_name_H-M   'P 1'
#
loop_
_entity.id
_entity.type
_entity.pdbx_description
1 polymer ?
#
loop_
_entity_poly.entity_id
_entity_poly.type
_entity_poly.pdbx_seq_one_letter_code
_entity_poly.pdbx_strand_id
1 'polypeptide(L)'
;MTTEIKDTLRSDFEKMMRYCLQKNGDFGFNVFGDYAVSVLNFYVGSSILPLNEKRAGALFLVNLYNAGIRNAITPEDIEEIADVLTQDKTLNYPLLAPIFD
;
A
#
# COMPACT_ATOMS: atom_id res chain seq x y z
N MET A 1 -6.64 -4.29 -12.98
CA MET A 1 -6.01 -3.02 -12.59
C MET A 1 -5.26 -2.46 -13.77
N THR A 2 -5.59 -1.23 -14.17
CA THR A 2 -4.94 -0.55 -15.31
C THR A 2 -3.49 -0.19 -14.98
N THR A 3 -2.70 0.09 -16.02
CA THR A 3 -1.32 0.57 -15.86
C THR A 3 -1.28 1.90 -15.09
N GLU A 4 -2.20 2.82 -15.39
CA GLU A 4 -2.30 4.13 -14.72
C GLU A 4 -2.53 4.00 -13.21
N ILE A 5 -3.40 3.08 -12.77
CA ILE A 5 -3.63 2.84 -11.34
C ILE A 5 -2.37 2.24 -10.69
N LYS A 6 -1.68 1.31 -11.36
CA LYS A 6 -0.42 0.73 -10.86
C LYS A 6 0.68 1.78 -10.70
N ASP A 7 0.80 2.68 -11.68
CA ASP A 7 1.81 3.73 -11.65
C ASP A 7 1.52 4.75 -10.55
N THR A 8 0.24 5.10 -10.35
CA THR A 8 -0.19 5.97 -9.26
C THR A 8 0.08 5.33 -7.89
N LEU A 9 -0.35 4.08 -7.67
CA LEU A 9 -0.09 3.35 -6.43
C LEU A 9 1.41 3.21 -6.14
N ARG A 10 2.23 2.97 -7.17
CA ARG A 10 3.68 2.90 -7.03
C ARG A 10 4.27 4.24 -6.62
N SER A 11 3.90 5.31 -7.33
CA SER A 11 4.37 6.67 -7.05
C SER A 11 4.05 7.07 -5.60
N ASP A 12 2.81 6.85 -5.16
CA ASP A 12 2.37 7.15 -3.80
C ASP A 12 3.06 6.27 -2.75
N PHE A 13 3.23 4.98 -3.04
CA PHE A 13 4.01 4.08 -2.17
C PHE A 13 5.43 4.59 -1.97
N GLU A 14 6.11 4.98 -3.06
CA GLU A 14 7.47 5.50 -2.97
C GLU A 14 7.55 6.85 -2.26
N LYS A 15 6.57 7.75 -2.46
CA LYS A 15 6.46 9.01 -1.71
C LYS A 15 6.36 8.72 -0.21
N MET A 16 5.45 7.83 0.19
CA MET A 16 5.27 7.46 1.59
C MET A 16 6.51 6.82 2.19
N MET A 17 7.14 5.89 1.47
CA MET A 17 8.39 5.25 1.89
C MET A 17 9.49 6.30 2.09
N ARG A 18 9.70 7.21 1.13
CA ARG A 18 10.69 8.29 1.24
C ARG A 18 10.41 9.19 2.45
N TYR A 19 9.16 9.56 2.66
CA TYR A 19 8.75 10.36 3.83
C TYR A 19 9.09 9.65 5.15
N CYS A 20 8.76 8.37 5.28
CA CYS A 20 9.03 7.60 6.51
C CYS A 20 10.52 7.45 6.77
N LEU A 21 11.31 7.17 5.73
CA LEU A 21 12.77 7.10 5.83
C LEU A 21 13.39 8.43 6.27
N GLN A 22 12.89 9.57 5.78
CA GLN A 22 13.37 10.89 6.16
C GLN A 22 12.98 11.27 7.60
N LYS A 23 11.75 10.93 8.02
CA LYS A 23 11.21 11.35 9.32
C LYS A 23 11.64 10.45 10.48
N ASN A 24 11.62 9.14 10.27
CA ASN A 24 11.79 8.13 11.32
C ASN A 24 12.98 7.22 11.08
N GLY A 25 13.62 7.27 9.91
CA GLY A 25 14.74 6.39 9.54
C GLY A 25 14.33 4.97 9.16
N ASP A 26 13.02 4.67 9.10
CA ASP A 26 12.52 3.33 8.81
C ASP A 26 11.15 3.36 8.09
N PHE A 27 10.89 2.32 7.31
CA PHE A 27 9.60 2.00 6.71
C PHE A 27 9.28 0.52 6.98
N GLY A 28 9.06 0.19 8.25
CA GLY A 28 8.79 -1.17 8.71
C GLY A 28 7.39 -1.69 8.38
N PHE A 29 7.17 -2.97 8.65
CA PHE A 29 5.96 -3.70 8.26
C PHE A 29 4.66 -3.09 8.80
N ASN A 30 4.67 -2.61 10.05
CA ASN A 30 3.48 -1.98 10.64
C ASN A 30 3.09 -0.69 9.91
N VAL A 31 4.08 0.16 9.60
CA VAL A 31 3.86 1.42 8.87
C VAL A 31 3.36 1.13 7.46
N PHE A 32 3.94 0.12 6.80
CA PHE A 32 3.48 -0.35 5.50
C PHE A 32 2.02 -0.85 5.57
N GLY A 33 1.67 -1.67 6.55
CA GLY A 33 0.32 -2.20 6.72
C GLY A 33 -0.72 -1.10 6.89
N ASP A 34 -0.49 -0.19 7.84
CA ASP A 34 -1.39 0.96 8.10
C ASP A 34 -1.57 1.84 6.85
N TYR A 35 -0.46 2.07 6.11
CA TYR A 35 -0.47 2.81 4.86
C TYR A 35 -1.28 2.08 3.79
N ALA A 36 -0.99 0.80 3.54
CA ALA A 36 -1.60 0.01 2.48
C ALA A 36 -3.11 -0.12 2.67
N VAL A 37 -3.56 -0.38 3.90
CA VAL A 37 -4.99 -0.40 4.24
C VAL A 37 -5.62 0.98 3.95
N SER A 38 -5.01 2.05 4.44
CA SER A 38 -5.56 3.40 4.31
C SER A 38 -5.63 3.85 2.84
N VAL A 39 -4.56 3.66 2.06
CA VAL A 39 -4.51 4.10 0.66
C VAL A 39 -5.47 3.31 -0.22
N LEU A 40 -5.59 1.99 -0.02
CA LEU A 40 -6.55 1.18 -0.78
C LEU A 40 -8.00 1.56 -0.46
N ASN A 41 -8.32 1.80 0.82
CA ASN A 41 -9.65 2.26 1.20
C ASN A 41 -9.95 3.67 0.69
N PHE A 42 -8.97 4.57 0.70
CA PHE A 42 -9.08 5.90 0.10
C PHE A 42 -9.35 5.83 -1.40
N TYR A 43 -8.60 5.00 -2.13
CA TYR A 43 -8.74 4.86 -3.58
C TYR A 43 -10.08 4.25 -3.98
N VAL A 44 -10.56 3.26 -3.23
CA VAL A 44 -11.91 2.69 -3.42
C VAL A 44 -12.98 3.73 -3.11
N GLY A 45 -12.87 4.43 -1.98
CA GLY A 45 -13.81 5.49 -1.59
C GLY A 45 -13.85 6.67 -2.56
N SER A 46 -12.73 6.96 -3.22
CA SER A 46 -12.59 8.03 -4.21
C SER A 46 -12.88 7.57 -5.65
N SER A 47 -13.33 6.33 -5.85
CA SER A 47 -13.59 5.73 -7.18
C SER A 47 -12.38 5.67 -8.12
N ILE A 48 -11.16 5.77 -7.58
CA ILE A 48 -9.90 5.62 -8.33
C ILE A 48 -9.60 4.13 -8.58
N LEU A 49 -9.84 3.30 -7.56
CA LEU A 49 -9.66 1.84 -7.63
C LEU A 49 -11.04 1.16 -7.53
N PRO A 50 -11.44 0.34 -8.52
CA PRO A 50 -12.65 -0.45 -8.40
C PRO A 50 -12.59 -1.41 -7.20
N LEU A 51 -13.71 -1.58 -6.48
CA LEU A 51 -13.75 -2.44 -5.29
C LEU A 51 -13.31 -3.90 -5.57
N ASN A 52 -13.70 -4.44 -6.74
CA ASN A 52 -13.30 -5.79 -7.16
C ASN A 52 -11.80 -5.91 -7.49
N GLU A 53 -11.08 -4.80 -7.62
CA GLU A 53 -9.64 -4.76 -7.83
C GLU A 53 -8.85 -4.46 -6.54
N LYS A 54 -9.52 -4.21 -5.40
CA LYS A 54 -8.86 -3.90 -4.13
C LYS A 54 -7.81 -4.94 -3.74
N ARG A 55 -8.13 -6.23 -3.88
CA ARG A 55 -7.18 -7.33 -3.61
C ARG A 55 -5.97 -7.31 -4.53
N ALA A 56 -6.17 -7.03 -5.82
CA ALA A 56 -5.07 -6.91 -6.77
C ALA A 56 -4.17 -5.70 -6.44
N GLY A 57 -4.76 -4.61 -5.94
CA GLY A 57 -4.02 -3.47 -5.39
C GLY A 57 -3.20 -3.83 -4.14
N ALA A 58 -3.80 -4.58 -3.21
CA ALA A 58 -3.10 -5.08 -2.02
C ALA A 58 -1.90 -5.95 -2.39
N LEU A 59 -2.09 -6.94 -3.26
CA LEU A 59 -0.99 -7.78 -3.77
C LEU A 59 0.11 -6.94 -4.40
N PHE A 60 -0.25 -5.93 -5.19
CA PHE A 60 0.74 -5.05 -5.82
C PHE A 60 1.59 -4.30 -4.79
N LEU A 61 0.96 -3.72 -3.77
CA LEU A 61 1.66 -3.01 -2.69
C LEU A 61 2.54 -3.94 -1.85
N VAL A 62 2.08 -5.16 -1.53
CA VAL A 62 2.88 -6.15 -0.79
C VAL A 62 4.10 -6.58 -1.60
N ASN A 63 3.97 -6.76 -2.91
CA ASN A 63 5.11 -7.06 -3.79
C ASN A 63 6.13 -5.91 -3.84
N LEU A 64 5.68 -4.65 -3.89
CA LEU A 64 6.59 -3.49 -3.82
C LEU A 64 7.34 -3.45 -2.48
N TYR A 65 6.63 -3.68 -1.38
CA TYR A 65 7.24 -3.74 -0.05
C TYR A 65 8.26 -4.88 0.04
N ASN A 66 7.88 -6.09 -0.39
CA ASN A 66 8.74 -7.26 -0.33
C ASN A 66 10.03 -7.06 -1.14
N ALA A 67 9.93 -6.46 -2.33
CA ALA A 67 11.09 -6.09 -3.13
C ALA A 67 12.04 -5.13 -2.37
N GLY A 68 11.48 -4.17 -1.62
CA GLY A 68 12.23 -3.25 -0.76
C GLY A 68 13.00 -3.93 0.38
N ILE A 69 12.50 -5.06 0.87
CA ILE A 69 13.14 -5.86 1.94
C ILE A 69 13.85 -7.12 1.42
N ARG A 70 14.29 -7.09 0.16
CA ARG A 70 15.06 -8.16 -0.49
C ARG A 70 14.31 -9.49 -0.65
N ASN A 71 13.00 -9.41 -0.88
CA ASN A 71 12.11 -10.55 -1.13
C ASN A 71 12.12 -11.57 0.03
N ALA A 72 12.08 -11.08 1.26
CA ALA A 72 12.11 -11.92 2.46
C ALA A 72 10.76 -12.60 2.80
N ILE A 73 9.65 -12.09 2.26
CA ILE A 73 8.30 -12.63 2.45
C ILE A 73 8.03 -13.69 1.37
N THR A 74 7.49 -14.85 1.78
CA THR A 74 7.19 -15.96 0.87
C THR A 74 5.98 -15.64 -0.04
N PRO A 75 5.85 -16.29 -1.21
CA PRO A 75 4.69 -16.14 -2.07
C PRO A 75 3.36 -16.42 -1.35
N GLU A 76 3.34 -17.41 -0.46
CA GLU A 76 2.16 -17.78 0.32
C GLU A 76 1.78 -16.66 1.31
N ASP A 77 2.76 -16.13 2.05
CA ASP A 77 2.56 -15.02 2.99
C ASP A 77 2.13 -13.74 2.26
N ILE A 78 2.63 -13.49 1.03
CA ILE A 78 2.21 -12.34 0.22
C ILE A 78 0.69 -12.37 -0.04
N GLU A 79 0.15 -13.54 -0.38
CA GLU A 79 -1.28 -13.71 -0.61
C GLU A 79 -2.08 -13.52 0.68
N GLU A 80 -1.61 -14.09 1.80
CA GLU A 80 -2.27 -13.92 3.11
C GLU A 80 -2.29 -12.46 3.55
N ILE A 81 -1.16 -11.76 3.47
CA ILE A 81 -1.07 -10.34 3.80
C ILE A 81 -2.03 -9.54 2.91
N ALA A 82 -2.07 -9.81 1.60
CA ALA A 82 -2.97 -9.10 0.70
C ALA A 82 -4.46 -9.33 1.05
N ASP A 83 -4.83 -10.53 1.49
CA ASP A 83 -6.17 -10.84 1.95
C ASP A 83 -6.52 -10.08 3.24
N VAL A 84 -5.60 -10.02 4.21
CA VAL A 84 -5.78 -9.23 5.45
C VAL A 84 -5.96 -7.74 5.13
N LEU A 85 -5.07 -7.16 4.31
CA LEU A 85 -5.16 -5.75 3.91
C LEU A 85 -6.47 -5.42 3.17
N THR A 86 -6.99 -6.37 2.39
CA THR A 86 -8.24 -6.20 1.63
C THR A 86 -9.46 -6.16 2.55
N GLN A 87 -9.46 -6.98 3.60
CA GLN A 87 -10.57 -7.10 4.55
C GLN A 87 -10.64 -5.92 5.53
N ASP A 88 -9.50 -5.30 5.83
CA ASP A 88 -9.44 -4.13 6.70
C ASP A 88 -10.09 -2.89 6.04
N LYS A 89 -10.97 -2.23 6.80
CA LYS A 89 -11.76 -1.06 6.39
C LYS A 89 -11.24 0.25 6.99
N THR A 90 -10.13 0.21 7.72
CA THR A 90 -9.53 1.37 8.36
C THR A 90 -9.11 2.40 7.31
N LEU A 91 -9.36 3.67 7.61
CA LEU A 91 -8.96 4.78 6.75
C LEU A 91 -8.37 5.89 7.62
N ASN A 92 -7.05 6.01 7.60
CA ASN A 92 -6.32 7.03 8.33
C ASN A 92 -5.90 8.16 7.38
N TYR A 93 -6.73 9.20 7.24
CA TYR A 93 -6.41 10.36 6.41
C TYR A 93 -5.10 11.08 6.80
N PRO A 94 -4.83 11.36 8.08
CA PRO A 94 -3.55 11.95 8.49
C PRO A 94 -2.32 11.17 8.03
N LEU A 95 -2.40 9.84 7.97
CA LEU A 95 -1.31 8.99 7.49
C LEU A 95 -1.04 9.19 5.99
N LEU A 96 -2.07 9.53 5.20
CA LEU A 96 -1.98 9.72 3.75
C LEU A 96 -1.53 11.14 3.36
N ALA A 97 -1.41 12.09 4.29
CA ALA A 97 -0.97 13.44 3.96
C ALA A 97 0.30 13.49 3.08
N PRO A 98 1.37 12.69 3.33
CA PRO A 98 2.62 12.78 2.58
C PRO A 98 2.54 12.40 1.09
N ILE A 99 1.48 11.73 0.65
CA ILE A 99 1.35 11.33 -0.77
C ILE A 99 0.63 12.38 -1.62
N PHE A 100 -0.08 13.32 -0.98
CA PHE A 100 -0.82 14.40 -1.64
C PHE A 100 -0.03 15.71 -1.78
N ASP A 101 1.12 15.79 -1.11
CA ASP A 101 2.07 16.91 -1.23
C ASP A 101 3.02 16.76 -2.44
#